data_AF-Q9JIV3-F1
#
_entry.id   AF-Q9JIV3-F1
#
_cell.length_a   1.000
_cell.length_b   1.000
_cell.length_c   1.000
_cell.angle_alpha   90.00
_cell.angle_beta   90.00
_cell.angle_gamma   90.00
#
_symmetry.space_group_name_H-M   'P 1'
#
loop_
_entity.id
_entity.type
_entity.pdbx_description
1 polymer ?
#
loop_
_entity_poly.entity_id
_entity_poly.type
_entity_poly.pdbx_seq_one_letter_code
_entity_poly.pdbx_strand_id
1 'polypeptide(L)'
;PPVFPAASKNLFISESRQLGSRFSLEGASDADIGTNSLLSYSLNSSEYFSLDVKRKDEEIRSLGLVLKKLLNREDISEHHLLITAV
;
A
#
# COMPACT_ATOMS: atom_id res chain seq x y z
N PRO A 1 -13.56 4.71 12.81
CA PRO A 1 -12.94 3.52 12.19
C PRO A 1 -12.47 3.79 10.77
N PRO A 2 -11.35 3.16 10.34
CA PRO A 2 -10.76 3.39 9.03
C PRO A 2 -11.69 2.98 7.89
N VAL A 3 -11.88 3.87 6.92
CA VAL A 3 -12.59 3.56 5.68
C VAL A 3 -11.70 3.86 4.49
N PHE A 4 -11.52 2.86 3.62
CA PHE A 4 -10.91 3.06 2.32
C PHE A 4 -11.93 3.62 1.32
N PRO A 5 -11.53 4.53 0.42
CA PRO A 5 -12.43 5.05 -0.61
C PRO A 5 -12.89 3.95 -1.60
N ALA A 6 -12.08 2.90 -1.77
CA ALA A 6 -12.40 1.75 -2.61
C ALA A 6 -12.08 0.44 -1.88
N ALA A 7 -12.96 -0.56 -2.02
CA ALA A 7 -12.77 -1.89 -1.43
C ALA A 7 -11.68 -2.71 -2.13
N SER A 8 -11.42 -2.44 -3.41
CA SER A 8 -10.35 -3.05 -4.19
C SER A 8 -9.79 -2.04 -5.20
N LYS A 9 -8.49 -2.16 -5.48
CA LYS A 9 -7.80 -1.31 -6.45
C LYS A 9 -6.88 -2.16 -7.32
N ASN A 10 -7.11 -2.11 -8.63
CA ASN A 10 -6.27 -2.79 -9.60
C ASN A 10 -5.13 -1.87 -10.04
N LEU A 11 -3.90 -2.35 -9.94
CA LEU A 11 -2.70 -1.62 -10.35
C LEU A 11 -2.04 -2.34 -11.51
N PHE A 12 -1.87 -1.63 -12.62
CA PHE A 12 -1.12 -2.15 -13.77
C PHE A 12 0.34 -1.70 -13.64
N ILE A 13 1.23 -2.67 -13.47
CA ILE A 13 2.65 -2.45 -13.22
C ILE A 13 3.40 -3.15 -14.34
N SER A 14 4.27 -2.43 -15.05
CA SER A 14 5.13 -3.06 -16.05
C SER A 14 6.19 -3.91 -15.36
N GLU A 15 6.44 -5.11 -15.87
CA GLU A 15 7.50 -6.00 -15.41
C GLU A 15 8.91 -5.41 -15.58
N SER A 16 9.06 -4.48 -16.52
CA SER A 16 10.29 -3.72 -16.73
C SER A 16 10.57 -2.69 -15.63
N ARG A 17 9.69 -2.54 -14.63
CA ARG A 17 9.91 -1.58 -13.54
C ARG A 17 11.12 -1.98 -12.70
N GLN A 18 11.92 -0.96 -12.39
CA GLN A 18 13.09 -1.11 -11.56
C GLN A 18 12.71 -1.42 -10.11
N LEU A 19 13.57 -2.20 -9.46
CA LEU A 19 13.53 -2.42 -8.02
C LEU A 19 13.58 -1.07 -7.28
N GLY A 20 12.81 -0.96 -6.19
CA GLY A 20 12.64 0.28 -5.44
C GLY A 20 11.61 1.26 -6.03
N SER A 21 11.01 0.94 -7.18
CA SER A 21 9.91 1.76 -7.74
C SER A 21 8.77 1.87 -6.74
N ARG A 22 8.31 3.11 -6.52
CA ARG A 22 7.23 3.46 -5.59
C ARG A 22 5.92 3.75 -6.32
N PHE A 23 4.84 3.15 -5.85
CA PHE A 23 3.48 3.32 -6.37
C PHE A 23 2.62 3.95 -5.30
N SER A 24 2.14 5.17 -5.53
CA SER A 24 1.25 5.84 -4.59
C SER A 24 -0.07 5.10 -4.46
N LEU A 25 -0.50 4.89 -3.23
CA LEU A 25 -1.78 4.32 -2.86
C LEU A 25 -2.66 5.37 -2.20
N GLU A 26 -3.98 5.16 -2.31
CA GLU A 26 -4.94 5.91 -1.51
C GLU A 26 -4.98 5.31 -0.11
N GLY A 27 -4.80 6.16 0.90
CA GLY A 27 -4.95 5.76 2.29
C GLY A 27 -6.42 5.59 2.67
N ALA A 28 -6.65 4.88 3.77
CA ALA A 28 -7.89 4.97 4.50
C ALA A 28 -8.00 6.34 5.20
N SER A 29 -9.23 6.76 5.47
CA SER A 29 -9.56 7.94 6.27
C SER A 29 -10.33 7.47 7.50
N ASP A 30 -10.00 8.02 8.67
CA ASP A 30 -10.79 7.85 9.89
C ASP A 30 -11.49 9.18 10.24
N ALA A 31 -12.73 9.09 10.72
CA ALA A 31 -13.52 10.22 11.18
C ALA A 31 -13.23 10.58 12.65
N ASP A 32 -12.51 9.71 13.38
CA ASP A 32 -12.13 9.93 14.77
C ASP A 32 -11.03 11.01 14.90
N ILE A 33 -10.97 11.68 16.06
CA ILE A 33 -10.05 12.81 16.35
C ILE A 33 -9.04 12.40 17.45
N GLY A 34 -7.81 12.90 17.36
CA GLY A 34 -6.75 12.64 18.33
C GLY A 34 -6.07 11.28 18.12
N THR A 35 -5.62 10.63 19.19
CA THR A 35 -4.89 9.35 19.11
C THR A 35 -5.68 8.21 18.45
N ASN A 36 -7.02 8.29 18.46
CA ASN A 36 -7.89 7.32 17.79
C ASN A 36 -7.95 7.50 16.26
N SER A 37 -7.41 8.61 15.74
CA SER A 37 -7.27 8.87 14.29
C SER A 37 -5.98 8.26 13.72
N LEU A 38 -5.09 7.71 14.56
CA LEU A 38 -3.79 7.22 14.14
C LEU A 38 -3.91 5.89 13.39
N LEU A 39 -4.13 5.99 12.08
CA LEU A 39 -4.26 4.84 11.20
C LEU A 39 -2.93 4.09 11.06
N SER A 40 -2.96 2.78 11.27
CA SER A 40 -1.83 1.87 11.05
C SER A 40 -2.10 0.95 9.87
N TYR A 41 -1.22 1.02 8.88
CA TYR A 41 -1.33 0.18 7.70
C TYR A 41 -0.42 -1.03 7.79
N SER A 42 -0.95 -2.18 7.41
CA SER A 42 -0.21 -3.42 7.24
C SER A 42 -0.49 -4.00 5.86
N LEU A 43 0.51 -4.65 5.28
CA LEU A 43 0.40 -5.40 4.04
C LEU A 43 0.55 -6.88 4.37
N ASN A 44 -0.18 -7.73 3.66
CA ASN A 44 0.05 -9.18 3.75
C ASN A 44 1.50 -9.54 3.42
N SER A 45 1.95 -10.70 3.91
CA SER A 45 3.29 -11.21 3.60
C SER A 45 3.45 -11.36 2.09
N SER A 46 4.27 -10.50 1.49
CA SER A 46 4.59 -10.48 0.07
C SER A 46 6.10 -10.32 -0.11
N GLU A 47 6.71 -11.17 -0.93
CA GLU A 47 8.13 -11.07 -1.26
C GLU A 47 8.42 -10.01 -2.33
N TYR A 48 7.41 -9.68 -3.14
CA TYR A 48 7.55 -8.77 -4.28
C TYR A 48 7.33 -7.32 -3.90
N PHE A 49 6.42 -7.07 -2.95
CA PHE A 49 6.01 -5.72 -2.59
C PHE A 49 6.18 -5.47 -1.09
N SER A 50 6.50 -4.24 -0.74
CA SER A 50 6.45 -3.74 0.63
C SER A 50 5.65 -2.45 0.72
N LEU A 51 5.05 -2.21 1.87
CA LEU A 51 4.33 -0.98 2.14
C LEU A 51 5.28 0.10 2.67
N ASP A 52 5.24 1.27 2.05
CA ASP A 52 5.91 2.50 2.48
C ASP A 52 4.86 3.49 2.99
N VAL A 53 4.85 3.70 4.31
CA VAL A 53 3.94 4.62 4.98
C VAL A 53 4.73 5.83 5.46
N LYS A 54 4.51 6.99 4.82
CA LYS A 54 5.09 8.26 5.26
C LYS A 54 4.12 8.99 6.16
N ARG A 55 4.48 9.10 7.44
CA ARG A 55 3.77 9.90 8.44
C ARG A 55 4.51 11.21 8.66
N LYS A 56 3.75 12.27 8.94
CA LYS A 56 4.28 13.49 9.56
C LYS A 56 3.47 13.75 10.81
N ASP A 57 4.15 13.77 11.94
CA ASP A 57 3.53 13.88 13.26
C ASP A 57 2.50 12.75 13.45
N GLU A 58 1.21 13.10 13.50
CA GLU A 58 0.10 12.14 13.69
C GLU A 58 -0.68 11.86 12.39
N GLU A 59 -0.32 12.53 11.29
CA GLU A 59 -1.05 12.43 10.02
C GLU A 59 -0.27 11.61 8.98
N ILE A 60 -0.96 10.65 8.34
CA ILE A 60 -0.37 9.92 7.22
C ILE A 60 -0.41 10.81 5.99
N ARG A 61 0.78 11.20 5.53
CA ARG A 61 0.95 12.04 4.35
C ARG A 61 0.92 11.26 3.06
N SER A 62 1.44 10.04 3.07
CA SER A 62 1.51 9.24 1.86
C SER A 62 1.60 7.76 2.19
N LEU A 63 0.77 6.99 1.50
CA LEU A 63 0.85 5.55 1.44
C LEU A 63 1.39 5.15 0.06
N GLY A 64 2.26 4.16 0.00
CA GLY A 64 2.71 3.61 -1.27
C GLY A 64 3.19 2.18 -1.16
N LEU A 65 3.20 1.49 -2.30
CA LEU A 65 3.85 0.19 -2.47
C LEU A 65 5.22 0.39 -3.10
N VAL A 66 6.21 -0.31 -2.58
CA VAL A 66 7.57 -0.32 -3.11
C VAL A 66 7.87 -1.71 -3.64
N LEU A 67 8.35 -1.77 -4.88
CA LEU A 67 8.74 -3.03 -5.51
C LEU A 67 10.09 -3.51 -4.95
N LYS A 68 10.11 -4.67 -4.28
CA LYS A 68 11.30 -5.30 -3.70
C LYS A 68 11.96 -6.32 -4.60
N LYS A 69 11.19 -6.96 -5.48
CA LYS A 69 11.66 -8.00 -6.41
C LYS A 69 11.15 -7.73 -7.81
N LEU A 70 11.90 -8.12 -8.82
CA LEU A 70 11.49 -7.94 -10.22
C LEU A 70 10.23 -8.77 -10.46
N LEU A 71 9.30 -8.17 -11.21
CA LEU A 71 8.11 -8.87 -11.66
C LEU A 71 8.45 -9.60 -12.95
N ASN A 72 7.88 -10.78 -13.12
CA ASN A 72 8.00 -11.56 -14.33
C ASN A 72 6.61 -12.11 -14.63
N ARG A 73 5.94 -11.58 -15.67
CA ARG A 73 4.56 -11.95 -15.96
C ARG A 73 4.45 -13.44 -16.32
N GLU A 74 5.48 -14.00 -16.93
CA GLU A 74 5.58 -15.41 -17.30
C GLU A 74 5.58 -16.34 -16.08
N ASP A 75 6.10 -15.88 -14.94
CA ASP A 75 6.06 -16.64 -13.68
C ASP A 75 4.76 -16.39 -12.90
N ILE A 76 4.45 -15.10 -12.67
CA ILE A 76 3.27 -14.66 -11.91
C ILE A 76 2.62 -13.50 -12.65
N SER A 77 1.47 -13.77 -13.24
CA SER A 77 0.71 -12.75 -13.99
C SER A 77 -0.03 -11.78 -13.08
N GLU A 78 -0.45 -12.22 -11.89
CA GLU A 78 -1.28 -11.44 -10.98
C GLU A 78 -0.81 -11.59 -9.53
N HIS A 79 -0.75 -10.46 -8.82
CA HIS A 79 -0.38 -10.42 -7.41
C HIS A 79 -1.57 -9.93 -6.57
N HIS A 80 -2.04 -10.78 -5.66
CA HIS A 80 -3.09 -10.41 -4.72
C HIS A 80 -2.47 -9.89 -3.42
N LEU A 81 -2.65 -8.59 -3.19
CA LEU A 81 -2.17 -7.90 -2.00
C LEU A 81 -3.36 -7.48 -1.14
N LEU A 82 -3.26 -7.72 0.16
CA LEU A 82 -4.24 -7.27 1.13
C LEU A 82 -3.61 -6.19 1.99
N ILE A 83 -4.23 -5.01 1.99
CA ILE A 83 -3.83 -3.89 2.83
C ILE A 83 -4.92 -3.70 3.89
N THR A 84 -4.51 -3.66 5.15
CA THR A 84 -5.40 -3.46 6.28
C THR A 84 -5.01 -2.16 6.98
N ALA A 85 -6.00 -1.31 7.24
CA ALA A 85 -5.85 -0.14 8.12
C ALA A 85 -6.56 -0.45 9.44
N VAL A 86 -5.89 -0.13 10.57
CA VAL A 86 -6.43 -0.24 11.93
C VAL A 86 -6.19 1.03 12.73
#